data_AF-A0A2X2E4V4-F1
#
_entry.id   AF-A0A2X2E4V4-F1
#
_cell.length_a   1.000
_cell.length_b   1.000
_cell.length_c   1.000
_cell.angle_alpha   90.00
_cell.angle_beta   90.00
_cell.angle_gamma   90.00
#
_symmetry.space_group_name_H-M   'P 1'
#
loop_
_entity.id
_entity.type
_entity.pdbx_description
1 polymer ?
#
loop_
_entity_poly.entity_id
_entity_poly.type
_entity_poly.pdbx_seq_one_letter_code
_entity_poly.pdbx_strand_id
1 'polypeptide(L)'
;MVNTPLLWRVFNQADGDLVITLDADLQNPPEEIPRLVATAEEGYDVVGTRRRNRQDSWFRKTASKMINAMITKATGRSMGDYGCMLRAYRRHIIDAMLQCHERSTFIPILANTFARRTIEIEVAHAEREYGDSKYSFLKLINLMYDLLTCLTTAPLRLLSVVGSVIAVAGFLLAVLLIVLRLIFGAIWAADGVFTLFAILFMFIGAQFVAMGLLGEYIGRIYNDVRARPRYFIQKVVGVKKPNKNQEED
;
A
#
# COMPACT_ATOMS: atom_id res chain seq x y z
N MET A 1 -9.01 -6.90 -9.58
CA MET A 1 -7.76 -6.14 -9.33
C MET A 1 -7.80 -5.10 -10.40
N VAL A 2 -8.15 -3.87 -10.06
CA VAL A 2 -8.23 -2.80 -11.05
C VAL A 2 -6.84 -2.63 -11.63
N ASN A 3 -6.77 -2.49 -12.93
CA ASN A 3 -5.53 -2.22 -13.62
C ASN A 3 -5.20 -0.74 -13.34
N THR A 4 -4.57 -0.46 -12.20
CA THR A 4 -4.20 0.89 -11.72
C THR A 4 -3.56 1.76 -12.82
N PRO A 5 -2.71 1.22 -13.73
CA PRO A 5 -2.18 1.98 -14.86
C PRO A 5 -3.24 2.51 -15.85
N LEU A 6 -4.32 1.75 -16.09
CA LEU A 6 -5.38 2.16 -17.01
C LEU A 6 -6.20 3.32 -16.43
N LEU A 7 -6.57 3.24 -15.15
CA LEU A 7 -7.33 4.30 -14.49
C LEU A 7 -6.54 5.62 -14.45
N TRP A 8 -5.22 5.53 -14.21
CA TRP A 8 -4.30 6.65 -14.28
C TRP A 8 -4.28 7.34 -15.65
N ARG A 9 -4.33 6.56 -16.72
CA ARG A 9 -4.44 7.11 -18.08
C ARG A 9 -5.77 7.81 -18.28
N VAL A 10 -6.88 7.19 -17.86
CA VAL A 10 -8.23 7.77 -17.98
C VAL A 10 -8.29 9.09 -17.23
N PHE A 11 -7.75 9.16 -16.02
CA PHE A 11 -7.64 10.40 -15.25
C PHE A 11 -6.84 11.50 -15.94
N ASN A 12 -5.75 11.15 -16.63
CA ASN A 12 -4.96 12.10 -17.40
C ASN A 12 -5.63 12.55 -18.72
N GLN A 13 -6.65 11.83 -19.20
CA GLN A 13 -7.37 12.13 -20.44
C GLN A 13 -8.77 12.70 -20.21
N ALA A 14 -9.34 12.52 -19.04
CA ALA A 14 -10.64 13.07 -18.69
C ALA A 14 -10.49 14.59 -18.51
N ASP A 15 -11.40 15.37 -19.08
CA ASP A 15 -11.41 16.84 -18.97
C ASP A 15 -12.58 17.37 -18.12
N GLY A 16 -13.41 16.49 -17.58
CA GLY A 16 -14.57 16.88 -16.77
C GLY A 16 -14.21 17.33 -15.35
N ASP A 17 -15.01 18.22 -14.78
CA ASP A 17 -14.89 18.72 -13.39
C ASP A 17 -15.12 17.64 -12.33
N LEU A 18 -15.86 16.59 -12.70
CA LEU A 18 -16.14 15.40 -11.90
C LEU A 18 -15.90 14.17 -12.76
N VAL A 19 -15.03 13.27 -12.29
CA VAL A 19 -14.76 11.99 -12.96
C VAL A 19 -15.31 10.86 -12.12
N ILE A 20 -16.13 10.02 -12.76
CA ILE A 20 -16.75 8.86 -12.12
C ILE A 20 -16.15 7.59 -12.70
N THR A 21 -15.72 6.69 -11.83
CA THR A 21 -15.17 5.39 -12.22
C THR A 21 -16.24 4.32 -12.08
N LEU A 22 -16.31 3.40 -13.04
CA LEU A 22 -17.27 2.29 -13.05
C LEU A 22 -16.55 1.03 -13.57
N ASP A 23 -16.71 -0.10 -12.88
CA ASP A 23 -16.22 -1.40 -13.37
C ASP A 23 -17.15 -1.94 -14.46
N ALA A 24 -16.57 -2.52 -15.52
CA ALA A 24 -17.32 -3.08 -16.65
C ALA A 24 -17.93 -4.47 -16.37
N ASP A 25 -17.94 -4.93 -15.11
CA ASP A 25 -18.39 -6.26 -14.71
C ASP A 25 -19.89 -6.32 -14.34
N LEU A 26 -20.64 -5.27 -14.67
CA LEU A 26 -22.09 -5.09 -14.40
C LEU A 26 -22.48 -5.24 -12.92
N GLN A 27 -21.53 -5.34 -11.98
CA GLN A 27 -21.83 -5.43 -10.55
C GLN A 27 -22.30 -4.09 -9.97
N ASN A 28 -21.95 -2.98 -10.63
CA ASN A 28 -22.29 -1.62 -10.21
C ASN A 28 -23.32 -1.02 -11.19
N PRO A 29 -24.56 -0.78 -10.75
CA PRO A 29 -25.60 -0.23 -11.62
C PRO A 29 -25.27 1.23 -12.02
N PRO A 30 -25.25 1.58 -13.33
CA PRO A 30 -25.02 2.95 -13.78
C PRO A 30 -26.13 3.92 -13.33
N GLU A 31 -27.28 3.41 -12.92
CA GLU A 31 -28.41 4.19 -12.36
C GLU A 31 -28.04 4.92 -11.07
N GLU A 32 -26.96 4.52 -10.39
CA GLU A 32 -26.45 5.19 -9.19
C GLU A 32 -25.61 6.44 -9.52
N ILE A 33 -25.15 6.61 -10.77
CA ILE A 33 -24.31 7.75 -11.19
C ILE A 33 -24.94 9.12 -10.85
N PRO A 34 -26.23 9.38 -11.11
CA PRO A 34 -26.87 10.65 -10.72
C PRO A 34 -26.81 10.94 -9.22
N ARG A 35 -26.88 9.91 -8.36
CA ARG A 35 -26.75 10.08 -6.90
C ARG A 35 -25.34 10.48 -6.50
N LEU A 36 -24.32 9.92 -7.15
CA LEU A 36 -22.92 10.33 -6.94
C LEU A 36 -22.70 11.79 -7.36
N VAL A 37 -23.28 12.20 -8.48
CA VAL A 37 -23.20 13.59 -8.97
C VAL A 37 -23.85 14.56 -7.97
N ALA A 38 -25.10 14.29 -7.57
CA ALA A 38 -25.82 15.12 -6.59
C ALA A 38 -25.03 15.26 -5.28
N THR A 39 -24.48 14.15 -4.78
CA THR A 39 -23.65 14.17 -3.56
C THR A 39 -22.38 14.99 -3.77
N ALA A 40 -21.72 14.88 -4.92
CA ALA A 40 -20.52 15.67 -5.21
C ALA A 40 -20.82 17.19 -5.31
N GLU A 41 -22.02 17.57 -5.74
CA GLU A 41 -22.50 18.95 -5.80
C GLU A 41 -22.70 19.59 -4.42
N GLU A 42 -22.93 18.80 -3.37
CA GLU A 42 -22.94 19.28 -1.97
C GLU A 42 -21.56 19.74 -1.45
N GLY A 43 -20.53 19.67 -2.30
CA GLY A 43 -19.17 20.13 -2.03
C GLY A 43 -18.28 19.05 -1.42
N TYR A 44 -18.51 17.77 -1.73
CA TYR A 44 -17.59 16.68 -1.41
C TYR A 44 -16.57 16.49 -2.54
N ASP A 45 -15.31 16.31 -2.17
CA ASP A 45 -14.20 16.17 -3.11
C ASP A 45 -14.08 14.73 -3.64
N VAL A 46 -14.42 13.76 -2.79
CA VAL A 46 -14.44 12.33 -3.11
C VAL A 46 -15.75 11.73 -2.59
N VAL A 47 -16.50 11.09 -3.48
CA VAL A 47 -17.70 10.33 -3.16
C VAL A 47 -17.41 8.85 -3.38
N GLY A 48 -17.26 8.13 -2.28
CA GLY A 48 -17.15 6.68 -2.26
C GLY A 48 -18.53 6.03 -2.27
N THR A 49 -18.60 4.78 -2.71
CA THR A 49 -19.81 3.97 -2.56
C THR A 49 -19.54 2.77 -1.68
N ARG A 50 -20.56 2.38 -0.94
CA ARG A 50 -20.56 1.22 -0.06
C ARG A 50 -21.71 0.30 -0.43
N ARG A 51 -21.41 -1.00 -0.49
CA ARG A 51 -22.38 -2.03 -0.82
C ARG A 51 -23.39 -2.20 0.32
N ARG A 52 -24.67 -2.13 -0.02
CA ARG A 52 -25.76 -2.46 0.90
C ARG A 52 -25.73 -3.97 1.19
N ASN A 53 -25.85 -4.36 2.46
CA ASN A 53 -25.92 -5.74 2.95
C ASN A 53 -24.63 -6.59 2.79
N ARG A 54 -23.66 -6.35 3.67
CA ARG A 54 -22.35 -7.02 3.67
C ARG A 54 -22.39 -8.33 4.47
N GLN A 55 -22.63 -9.48 3.82
CA GLN A 55 -22.40 -10.81 4.41
C GLN A 55 -20.91 -11.19 4.35
N ASP A 56 -20.05 -10.42 5.01
CA ASP A 56 -18.63 -10.78 5.13
C ASP A 56 -18.40 -11.67 6.36
N SER A 57 -17.68 -12.78 6.16
CA SER A 57 -17.17 -13.62 7.25
C SER A 57 -16.45 -12.76 8.31
N TRP A 58 -16.60 -13.13 9.60
CA TRP A 58 -16.07 -12.41 10.76
C TRP A 58 -14.60 -11.99 10.58
N PHE A 59 -13.76 -12.87 10.02
CA PHE A 59 -12.34 -12.61 9.73
C PHE A 59 -12.11 -11.49 8.71
N ARG A 60 -12.93 -11.43 7.66
CA ARG A 60 -12.82 -10.40 6.61
C ARG A 60 -13.23 -9.03 7.13
N LYS A 61 -14.15 -9.00 8.10
CA LYS A 61 -14.54 -7.81 8.85
C LYS A 61 -13.39 -7.33 9.75
N THR A 62 -12.66 -8.23 10.41
CA THR A 62 -11.50 -7.88 11.26
C THR A 62 -10.32 -7.36 10.43
N ALA A 63 -9.99 -8.02 9.31
CA ALA A 63 -8.94 -7.57 8.41
C ALA A 63 -9.27 -6.22 7.76
N SER A 64 -10.52 -6.02 7.32
CA SER A 64 -10.98 -4.72 6.83
C SER A 64 -10.89 -3.63 7.89
N LYS A 65 -11.24 -3.93 9.15
CA LYS A 65 -11.08 -2.99 10.28
C LYS A 65 -9.62 -2.63 10.53
N MET A 66 -8.70 -3.59 10.46
CA MET A 66 -7.27 -3.34 10.66
C MET A 66 -6.68 -2.48 9.55
N ILE A 67 -7.03 -2.77 8.29
CA ILE A 67 -6.65 -1.95 7.12
C ILE A 67 -7.22 -0.54 7.26
N ASN A 68 -8.51 -0.43 7.60
CA ASN A 68 -9.14 0.87 7.84
C ASN A 68 -8.46 1.62 8.98
N ALA A 69 -8.07 0.96 10.06
CA ALA A 69 -7.37 1.59 11.18
C ALA A 69 -5.96 2.08 10.78
N MET A 70 -5.20 1.30 10.00
CA MET A 70 -3.91 1.75 9.47
C MET A 70 -4.06 2.93 8.52
N ILE A 71 -5.02 2.87 7.59
CA ILE A 71 -5.27 3.96 6.65
C ILE A 71 -5.75 5.20 7.39
N THR A 72 -6.65 5.06 8.37
CA THR A 72 -7.13 6.18 9.19
C THR A 72 -5.98 6.79 9.97
N LYS A 73 -5.04 5.99 10.48
CA LYS A 73 -3.84 6.49 11.17
C LYS A 73 -2.87 7.21 10.23
N ALA A 74 -2.75 6.77 8.98
CA ALA A 74 -1.84 7.35 7.99
C ALA A 74 -2.43 8.58 7.26
N THR A 75 -3.74 8.58 7.00
CA THR A 75 -4.44 9.60 6.19
C THR A 75 -5.40 10.47 7.00
N GLY A 76 -5.60 10.17 8.29
CA GLY A 76 -6.56 10.87 9.15
C GLY A 76 -8.03 10.57 8.85
N ARG A 77 -8.34 9.74 7.84
CA ARG A 77 -9.72 9.51 7.38
C ARG A 77 -10.06 8.04 7.20
N SER A 78 -11.28 7.67 7.57
CA SER A 78 -11.80 6.31 7.44
C SER A 78 -12.80 6.18 6.29
N MET A 79 -12.65 5.16 5.46
CA MET A 79 -13.67 4.68 4.52
C MET A 79 -14.03 3.23 4.87
N GLY A 80 -15.32 2.89 4.85
CA GLY A 80 -15.87 1.61 5.24
C GLY A 80 -15.70 0.50 4.20
N ASP A 81 -15.63 0.84 2.91
CA ASP A 81 -15.40 -0.12 1.83
C ASP A 81 -14.52 0.44 0.71
N TYR A 82 -13.23 0.10 0.74
CA TYR A 82 -12.29 0.40 -0.32
C TYR A 82 -12.52 -0.45 -1.59
N GLY A 83 -13.31 -1.53 -1.53
CA GLY A 83 -13.43 -2.53 -2.59
C GLY A 83 -14.43 -2.22 -3.71
N CYS A 84 -15.43 -1.36 -3.49
CA CYS A 84 -16.37 -0.98 -4.55
C CYS A 84 -15.74 0.06 -5.48
N MET A 85 -15.76 -0.12 -6.80
CA MET A 85 -15.05 0.79 -7.73
C MET A 85 -15.91 1.91 -8.30
N LEU A 86 -17.20 1.94 -7.97
CA LEU A 86 -18.07 3.06 -8.28
C LEU A 86 -17.72 4.25 -7.38
N ARG A 87 -16.97 5.23 -7.89
CA ARG A 87 -16.54 6.41 -7.12
C ARG A 87 -16.52 7.66 -7.97
N ALA A 88 -16.74 8.81 -7.35
CA ALA A 88 -16.58 10.11 -7.99
C ALA A 88 -15.42 10.89 -7.36
N TYR A 89 -14.63 11.54 -8.21
CA TYR A 89 -13.49 12.36 -7.81
C TYR A 89 -13.59 13.72 -8.50
N ARG A 90 -13.42 14.80 -7.73
CA ARG A 90 -13.28 16.15 -8.29
C ARG A 90 -11.96 16.31 -9.04
N ARG A 91 -11.95 17.15 -10.09
CA ARG A 91 -10.77 17.43 -10.92
C ARG A 91 -9.52 17.78 -10.11
N HIS A 92 -9.62 18.69 -9.15
CA HIS A 92 -8.48 19.10 -8.32
C HIS A 92 -7.84 17.94 -7.52
N ILE A 93 -8.61 16.91 -7.15
CA ILE A 93 -8.08 15.70 -6.50
C ILE A 93 -7.31 14.85 -7.50
N ILE A 94 -7.85 14.71 -8.71
CA ILE A 94 -7.21 13.98 -9.79
C ILE A 94 -5.89 14.67 -10.16
N ASP A 95 -5.87 15.99 -10.28
CA ASP A 95 -4.66 16.74 -10.62
C ASP A 95 -3.58 16.60 -9.54
N ALA A 96 -3.96 16.69 -8.25
CA ALA A 96 -3.06 16.45 -7.13
C ALA A 96 -2.50 15.03 -7.17
N MET A 97 -3.37 14.03 -7.43
CA MET A 97 -2.95 12.65 -7.62
C MET A 97 -1.98 12.52 -8.78
N LEU A 98 -2.25 13.17 -9.93
CA LEU A 98 -1.45 13.07 -11.16
C LEU A 98 0.00 13.53 -10.95
N GLN A 99 0.20 14.51 -10.07
CA GLN A 99 1.51 15.04 -9.68
C GLN A 99 2.29 14.10 -8.76
N CYS A 100 1.64 13.14 -8.11
CA CYS A 100 2.33 12.14 -7.31
C CYS A 100 3.16 11.23 -8.23
N HIS A 101 4.36 10.86 -7.79
CA HIS A 101 5.25 9.94 -8.51
C HIS A 101 5.16 8.49 -7.97
N GLU A 102 4.33 8.27 -6.95
CA GLU A 102 4.09 6.98 -6.29
C GLU A 102 3.31 6.01 -7.20
N ARG A 103 3.83 4.80 -7.42
CA ARG A 103 3.25 3.86 -8.40
C ARG A 103 2.25 2.85 -7.85
N SER A 104 2.28 2.63 -6.54
CA SER A 104 1.56 1.53 -5.92
C SER A 104 0.56 2.01 -4.89
N THR A 105 -0.05 3.17 -5.15
CA THR A 105 -1.09 3.68 -4.27
C THR A 105 -2.42 3.22 -4.82
N PHE A 106 -3.15 2.49 -3.98
CA PHE A 106 -4.56 2.21 -4.20
C PHE A 106 -5.28 3.55 -4.40
N ILE A 107 -5.82 3.80 -5.60
CA ILE A 107 -6.32 5.11 -6.02
C ILE A 107 -7.25 5.77 -4.99
N PRO A 108 -8.22 5.05 -4.40
CA PRO A 108 -9.08 5.61 -3.35
C PRO A 108 -8.31 6.09 -2.10
N ILE A 109 -7.21 5.45 -1.72
CA ILE A 109 -6.39 5.87 -0.56
C ILE A 109 -5.62 7.15 -0.91
N LEU A 110 -5.03 7.21 -2.10
CA LEU A 110 -4.31 8.39 -2.55
C LEU A 110 -5.25 9.61 -2.65
N ALA A 111 -6.42 9.43 -3.27
CA ALA A 111 -7.43 10.47 -3.39
C ALA A 111 -7.86 11.03 -2.01
N ASN A 112 -8.07 10.15 -1.03
CA ASN A 112 -8.45 10.56 0.32
C ASN A 112 -7.38 11.36 1.07
N THR A 113 -6.12 11.24 0.69
CA THR A 113 -5.01 12.00 1.29
C THR A 113 -5.08 13.47 0.88
N PHE A 114 -5.54 13.76 -0.34
CA PHE A 114 -5.67 15.12 -0.87
C PHE A 114 -7.05 15.73 -0.68
N ALA A 115 -8.09 14.92 -0.47
CA ALA A 115 -9.44 15.40 -0.25
C ALA A 115 -9.52 16.34 0.97
N ARG A 116 -10.50 17.24 1.02
CA ARG A 116 -10.91 17.94 2.26
C ARG A 116 -12.17 17.33 2.82
N ARG A 117 -13.15 17.06 1.96
CA ARG A 117 -14.44 16.45 2.30
C ARG A 117 -14.63 15.14 1.53
N THR A 118 -14.84 14.06 2.27
CA THR A 118 -15.06 12.72 1.74
C THR A 118 -16.34 12.14 2.31
N ILE A 119 -17.16 11.49 1.49
CA ILE A 119 -18.38 10.81 1.95
C ILE A 119 -18.53 9.45 1.28
N GLU A 120 -19.17 8.51 1.99
CA GLU A 120 -19.59 7.22 1.44
C GLU A 120 -21.11 7.16 1.38
N ILE A 121 -21.66 6.83 0.21
CA ILE A 121 -23.09 6.59 0.03
C ILE A 121 -23.37 5.10 -0.15
N GLU A 122 -24.51 4.64 0.35
CA GLU A 122 -24.96 3.26 0.13
C GLU A 122 -25.60 3.10 -1.25
N VAL A 123 -25.08 2.14 -2.02
CA VAL A 123 -25.56 1.78 -3.36
C VAL A 123 -25.99 0.32 -3.42
N ALA A 124 -26.94 0.02 -4.30
CA ALA A 124 -27.31 -1.35 -4.61
C ALA A 124 -26.15 -2.09 -5.31
N HIS A 125 -25.98 -3.37 -5.01
CA HIS A 125 -24.96 -4.21 -5.63
C HIS A 125 -25.59 -5.54 -6.01
N ALA A 126 -25.40 -5.97 -7.25
CA ALA A 126 -25.84 -7.30 -7.68
C ALA A 126 -24.93 -8.38 -7.05
N GLU A 127 -25.51 -9.50 -6.62
CA GLU A 127 -24.73 -10.62 -6.10
C GLU A 127 -23.89 -11.27 -7.22
N ARG A 128 -22.72 -11.83 -6.87
CA ARG A 128 -21.88 -12.55 -7.82
C ARG A 128 -22.52 -13.89 -8.17
N GLU A 129 -22.72 -14.14 -9.47
CA GLU A 129 -23.18 -15.44 -9.99
C GLU A 129 -22.10 -16.55 -9.93
N TYR A 130 -20.79 -16.25 -9.82
CA TYR A 130 -19.75 -17.29 -9.78
C TYR A 130 -18.49 -16.90 -8.97
N GLY A 131 -18.02 -17.82 -8.10
CA GLY A 131 -16.61 -17.93 -7.68
C GLY A 131 -16.33 -17.91 -6.17
N ASP A 132 -15.82 -19.03 -5.64
CA ASP A 132 -15.50 -19.25 -4.23
C ASP A 132 -14.29 -18.45 -3.70
N SER A 133 -14.38 -18.09 -2.41
CA SER A 133 -13.71 -17.00 -1.69
C SER A 133 -12.18 -17.11 -1.43
N LYS A 134 -11.54 -18.26 -1.69
CA LYS A 134 -10.12 -18.49 -1.31
C LYS A 134 -9.13 -17.54 -1.97
N TYR A 135 -9.39 -17.12 -3.21
CA TYR A 135 -8.55 -16.15 -3.91
C TYR A 135 -8.59 -14.76 -3.26
N SER A 136 -9.66 -14.44 -2.52
CA SER A 136 -9.83 -13.12 -1.89
C SER A 136 -8.99 -12.92 -0.64
N PHE A 137 -8.67 -14.00 0.10
CA PHE A 137 -7.90 -13.94 1.35
C PHE A 137 -6.41 -13.70 1.10
N LEU A 138 -5.78 -14.52 0.26
CA LEU A 138 -4.37 -14.35 -0.14
C LEU A 138 -4.17 -12.98 -0.80
N LYS A 139 -5.14 -12.52 -1.58
CA LYS A 139 -5.14 -11.20 -2.21
C LYS A 139 -5.25 -10.06 -1.20
N LEU A 140 -5.97 -10.25 -0.09
CA LEU A 140 -6.06 -9.27 0.99
C LEU A 140 -4.75 -9.18 1.78
N ILE A 141 -4.12 -10.32 2.06
CA ILE A 141 -2.79 -10.37 2.68
C ILE A 141 -1.76 -9.70 1.78
N ASN A 142 -1.74 -10.04 0.49
CA ASN A 142 -0.87 -9.39 -0.48
C ASN A 142 -1.13 -7.89 -0.57
N LEU A 143 -2.39 -7.44 -0.52
CA LEU A 143 -2.73 -6.02 -0.48
C LEU A 143 -2.16 -5.34 0.79
N MET A 144 -2.20 -6.01 1.94
CA MET A 144 -1.59 -5.46 3.17
C MET A 144 -0.07 -5.38 3.07
N TYR A 145 0.58 -6.41 2.52
CA TYR A 145 2.02 -6.39 2.27
C TYR A 145 2.40 -5.31 1.26
N ASP A 146 1.66 -5.18 0.15
CA ASP A 146 1.86 -4.14 -0.86
C ASP A 146 1.69 -2.74 -0.26
N LEU A 147 0.64 -2.50 0.53
CA LEU A 147 0.42 -1.22 1.20
C LEU A 147 1.56 -0.90 2.18
N LEU A 148 1.95 -1.87 3.01
CA LEU A 148 2.96 -1.67 4.04
C LEU A 148 4.36 -1.46 3.45
N THR A 149 4.69 -2.16 2.35
CA THR A 149 5.96 -2.02 1.62
C THR A 149 6.01 -0.80 0.71
N CYS A 150 4.87 -0.37 0.15
CA CYS A 150 4.84 0.79 -0.76
C CYS A 150 4.71 2.13 -0.05
N LEU A 151 4.10 2.16 1.13
CA LEU A 151 3.95 3.41 1.91
C LEU A 151 5.12 3.64 2.86
N THR A 152 5.89 2.60 3.20
CA THR A 152 6.92 2.71 4.25
C THR A 152 8.12 1.80 4.00
N THR A 153 9.33 2.29 4.27
CA THR A 153 10.53 1.44 4.48
C THR A 153 10.58 0.89 5.91
N ALA A 154 9.53 1.12 6.71
CA ALA A 154 9.42 0.69 8.09
C ALA A 154 9.63 -0.82 8.32
N PRO A 155 9.14 -1.77 7.49
CA PRO A 155 9.42 -3.20 7.70
C PRO A 155 10.90 -3.53 7.56
N LEU A 156 11.61 -2.95 6.59
CA LEU A 156 13.05 -3.15 6.39
C LEU A 156 13.85 -2.52 7.53
N ARG A 157 13.43 -1.34 7.99
CA ARG A 157 14.04 -0.63 9.12
C ARG A 157 13.82 -1.38 10.44
N LEU A 158 12.64 -1.97 10.63
CA LEU A 158 12.32 -2.80 11.80
C LEU A 158 13.21 -4.05 11.85
N LEU A 159 13.41 -4.72 10.71
CA LEU A 159 14.30 -5.87 10.62
C LEU A 159 15.75 -5.50 10.97
N SER A 160 16.19 -4.31 10.54
CA SER A 160 17.51 -3.77 10.90
C SER A 160 17.65 -3.48 12.39
N VAL A 161 16.60 -2.92 13.03
CA VAL A 161 16.58 -2.66 14.47
C VAL A 161 16.57 -3.97 15.27
N VAL A 162 15.70 -4.92 14.90
CA VAL A 162 15.63 -6.24 15.55
C VAL A 162 16.96 -6.99 15.40
N GLY A 163 17.54 -7.01 14.20
CA GLY A 163 18.85 -7.60 13.94
C GLY A 163 19.96 -6.94 14.77
N SER A 164 19.92 -5.62 14.93
CA SER A 164 20.89 -4.88 15.75
C SER A 164 20.76 -5.23 17.24
N VAL A 165 19.54 -5.36 17.77
CA VAL A 165 19.30 -5.76 19.16
C VAL A 165 19.83 -7.18 19.42
N ILE A 166 19.55 -8.12 18.50
CA ILE A 166 20.05 -9.50 18.59
C ILE A 166 21.58 -9.53 18.52
N ALA A 167 22.19 -8.74 17.64
CA ALA A 167 23.64 -8.64 17.53
C ALA A 167 24.30 -8.11 18.81
N VAL A 168 23.74 -7.06 19.42
CA VAL A 168 24.22 -6.51 20.69
C VAL A 168 24.07 -7.51 21.83
N ALA A 169 22.92 -8.18 21.92
CA ALA A 169 22.70 -9.21 22.94
C ALA A 169 23.67 -10.40 22.78
N GLY A 170 23.91 -10.84 21.55
CA GLY A 170 24.88 -11.88 21.23
C GLY A 170 26.32 -11.48 21.59
N PHE A 171 26.70 -10.22 21.31
CA PHE A 171 27.99 -9.68 21.68
C PHE A 171 28.18 -9.62 23.21
N LEU A 172 27.19 -9.13 23.96
CA LEU A 172 27.24 -9.09 25.42
C LEU A 172 27.36 -10.49 26.04
N LEU A 173 26.60 -11.46 25.51
CA LEU A 173 26.68 -12.86 25.93
C LEU A 173 28.05 -13.45 25.62
N ALA A 174 28.64 -13.12 24.47
CA ALA A 174 29.99 -13.56 24.11
C ALA A 174 31.05 -13.03 25.08
N VAL A 175 31.02 -11.72 25.39
CA VAL A 175 31.93 -11.10 26.36
C VAL A 175 31.77 -11.73 27.74
N LEU A 176 30.52 -11.93 28.19
CA LEU A 176 30.21 -12.57 29.46
C LEU A 176 30.85 -13.98 29.54
N LEU A 177 30.65 -14.82 28.52
CA LEU A 177 31.21 -16.17 28.49
C LEU A 177 32.74 -16.20 28.47
N ILE A 178 33.38 -15.24 27.80
CA ILE A 178 34.84 -15.10 27.82
C ILE A 178 35.33 -14.73 29.23
N VAL A 179 34.68 -13.77 29.89
CA VAL A 179 35.03 -13.36 31.26
C VAL A 179 34.85 -14.52 32.24
N LEU A 180 33.72 -15.24 32.19
CA LEU A 180 33.51 -16.39 33.07
C LEU A 180 34.50 -17.52 32.79
N ARG A 181 34.90 -17.74 31.52
CA ARG A 181 35.96 -18.69 31.18
C ARG A 181 37.30 -18.31 31.82
N LEU A 182 37.66 -17.02 31.86
CA LEU A 182 38.90 -16.56 32.48
C LEU A 182 38.89 -16.71 34.01
N ILE A 183 37.73 -16.54 34.65
CA ILE A 183 37.59 -16.62 36.11
C ILE A 183 37.47 -18.09 36.59
N PHE A 184 36.63 -18.90 35.93
CA PHE A 184 36.29 -20.26 36.37
C PHE A 184 37.08 -21.38 35.65
N GLY A 185 37.94 -21.02 34.68
CA GLY A 185 38.78 -21.96 33.95
C GLY A 185 38.09 -22.71 32.81
N ALA A 186 38.88 -23.46 32.03
CA ALA A 186 38.43 -24.12 30.80
C ALA A 186 37.42 -25.26 31.02
N ILE A 187 37.52 -25.97 32.15
CA ILE A 187 36.64 -27.09 32.52
C ILE A 187 35.19 -26.61 32.71
N TRP A 188 35.01 -25.44 33.33
CA TRP A 188 33.70 -24.81 33.50
C TRP A 188 33.11 -24.35 32.16
N ALA A 189 33.98 -23.90 31.24
CA ALA A 189 33.59 -23.44 29.91
C ALA A 189 33.32 -24.58 28.89
N ALA A 190 33.13 -25.82 29.36
CA ALA A 190 32.94 -27.01 28.53
C ALA A 190 34.01 -27.13 27.43
N ASP A 191 35.28 -26.96 27.79
CA ASP A 191 36.44 -27.01 26.89
C ASP A 191 36.34 -26.09 25.66
N GLY A 192 35.64 -24.96 25.81
CA GLY A 192 35.56 -23.93 24.77
C GLY A 192 34.36 -24.05 23.83
N VAL A 193 33.46 -25.00 24.04
CA VAL A 193 32.18 -25.10 23.31
C VAL A 193 31.36 -23.81 23.48
N PHE A 194 31.30 -23.25 24.69
CA PHE A 194 30.61 -21.98 24.93
C PHE A 194 31.27 -20.80 24.21
N THR A 195 32.60 -20.78 24.08
CA THR A 195 33.28 -19.74 23.29
C THR A 195 33.05 -19.88 21.79
N LEU A 196 32.85 -21.11 21.28
CA LEU A 196 32.46 -21.33 19.89
C LEU A 196 31.05 -20.79 19.61
N PHE A 197 30.08 -21.07 20.48
CA PHE A 197 28.71 -20.53 20.37
C PHE A 197 28.69 -18.99 20.47
N ALA A 198 29.50 -18.42 21.36
CA ALA A 198 29.67 -16.97 21.47
C ALA A 198 30.13 -16.33 20.14
N ILE A 199 31.18 -16.87 19.52
CA ILE A 199 31.68 -16.40 18.22
C ILE A 199 30.63 -16.60 17.13
N LEU A 200 29.96 -17.75 17.11
CA LEU A 200 28.90 -18.05 16.14
C LEU A 200 27.75 -17.05 16.23
N PHE A 201 27.24 -16.76 17.43
CA PHE A 201 26.16 -15.78 17.61
C PHE A 201 26.61 -14.36 17.24
N MET A 202 27.86 -13.99 17.49
CA MET A 202 28.41 -12.72 17.03
C MET A 202 28.42 -12.63 15.50
N PHE A 203 28.85 -13.69 14.80
CA PHE A 203 28.84 -13.75 13.33
C PHE A 203 27.42 -13.68 12.76
N ILE A 204 26.47 -14.42 13.34
CA ILE A 204 25.05 -14.38 12.94
C ILE A 204 24.48 -12.97 13.14
N GLY A 205 24.77 -12.33 14.27
CA GLY A 205 24.37 -10.95 14.54
C GLY A 205 24.90 -9.97 13.49
N ALA A 206 26.18 -10.06 13.16
CA ALA A 206 26.80 -9.23 12.12
C ALA A 206 26.16 -9.46 10.73
N GLN A 207 25.81 -10.70 10.38
CA GLN A 207 25.12 -11.02 9.13
C GLN A 207 23.72 -10.39 9.06
N PHE A 208 22.94 -10.41 10.15
CA PHE A 208 21.63 -9.76 10.20
C PHE A 208 21.73 -8.24 10.03
N VAL A 209 22.73 -7.61 10.65
CA VAL A 209 22.99 -6.17 10.45
C VAL A 209 23.35 -5.88 8.99
N ALA A 210 24.21 -6.68 8.36
CA ALA A 210 24.56 -6.54 6.96
C ALA A 210 23.35 -6.73 6.02
N MET A 211 22.48 -7.72 6.29
CA MET A 211 21.23 -7.92 5.55
C MET A 211 20.26 -6.76 5.71
N GLY A 212 20.15 -6.18 6.92
CA GLY A 212 19.32 -4.98 7.16
C GLY A 212 19.80 -3.78 6.34
N LEU A 213 21.11 -3.54 6.33
CA LEU A 213 21.72 -2.49 5.52
C LEU A 213 21.50 -2.72 4.01
N LEU A 214 21.74 -3.95 3.53
CA LEU A 214 21.45 -4.32 2.14
C LEU A 214 19.98 -4.12 1.78
N GLY A 215 19.06 -4.47 2.68
CA GLY A 215 17.63 -4.22 2.50
C GLY A 215 17.30 -2.74 2.32
N GLU A 216 17.92 -1.86 3.12
CA GLU A 216 17.78 -0.40 3.00
C GLU A 216 18.32 0.13 1.65
N TYR A 217 19.48 -0.37 1.21
CA TYR A 217 20.06 0.01 -0.09
C TYR A 217 19.22 -0.50 -1.26
N ILE A 218 18.77 -1.76 -1.23
CA ILE A 218 17.87 -2.33 -2.24
C ILE A 218 16.55 -1.56 -2.25
N GLY A 219 16.03 -1.17 -1.08
CA GLY A 219 14.84 -0.32 -0.98
C GLY A 219 15.00 1.03 -1.68
N ARG A 220 16.15 1.70 -1.52
CA ARG A 220 16.46 2.95 -2.23
C ARG A 220 16.60 2.74 -3.73
N ILE A 221 17.33 1.71 -4.16
CA ILE A 221 17.47 1.37 -5.58
C ILE A 221 16.12 1.03 -6.19
N TYR A 222 15.27 0.28 -5.48
CA TYR A 222 13.92 -0.03 -5.93
C TYR A 222 13.07 1.23 -6.14
N ASN A 223 13.22 2.23 -5.26
CA ASN A 223 12.57 3.52 -5.40
C ASN A 223 13.09 4.30 -6.61
N ASP A 224 14.40 4.29 -6.87
CA ASP A 224 15.02 5.01 -8.00
C ASP A 224 14.75 4.34 -9.36
N VAL A 225 14.87 3.00 -9.44
CA VAL A 225 14.67 2.22 -10.69
C VAL A 225 13.20 2.20 -11.13
N ARG A 226 12.27 2.54 -10.22
CA ARG A 226 10.85 2.71 -10.52
C ARG A 226 10.55 3.89 -11.47
N ALA A 227 11.52 4.62 -12.03
CA ALA A 227 11.26 5.69 -13.00
C ALA A 227 10.63 5.27 -14.35
N ARG A 228 10.40 3.97 -14.65
CA ARG A 228 9.81 3.51 -15.93
C ARG A 228 8.36 3.97 -16.13
N PRO A 229 7.91 4.69 -17.18
CA PRO A 229 6.56 5.28 -17.29
C PRO A 229 5.38 4.37 -16.85
N ARG A 230 4.35 4.93 -16.18
CA ARG A 230 3.22 4.16 -15.57
C ARG A 230 2.45 3.29 -16.57
N TYR A 231 2.33 3.77 -17.80
CA TYR A 231 1.72 3.08 -18.92
C TYR A 231 2.40 3.54 -20.20
N PHE A 232 2.30 2.74 -21.25
CA PHE A 232 2.69 3.12 -22.61
C PHE A 232 1.43 3.14 -23.48
N ILE A 233 1.27 4.20 -24.27
CA ILE A 233 0.13 4.33 -25.18
C ILE A 233 0.57 3.86 -26.57
N GLN A 234 0.00 2.75 -27.03
CA GLN A 234 0.25 2.28 -28.39
C GLN A 234 -0.57 3.07 -29.43
N LYS A 235 -1.82 3.40 -29.12
CA LYS A 235 -2.73 4.14 -30.01
C LYS A 235 -3.81 4.88 -29.21
N VAL A 236 -4.14 6.10 -29.63
CA VAL A 236 -5.32 6.86 -29.17
C VAL A 236 -6.29 6.96 -30.35
N VAL A 237 -7.57 6.70 -30.11
CA VAL A 237 -8.64 6.83 -31.11
C VAL A 237 -9.66 7.83 -30.58
N GLY A 238 -10.06 8.81 -31.39
CA GLY A 238 -11.17 9.72 -31.07
C GLY A 238 -10.86 10.95 -30.19
N VAL A 239 -9.61 11.17 -29.76
CA VAL A 239 -9.22 12.38 -29.03
C VAL A 239 -8.66 13.42 -29.99
N LYS A 240 -9.27 14.61 -30.09
CA LYS A 240 -8.66 15.77 -30.77
C LYS A 240 -7.39 16.15 -29.98
N LYS A 241 -6.22 16.09 -30.61
CA LYS A 241 -4.98 16.57 -29.99
C LYS A 241 -5.17 18.03 -29.57
N PRO A 242 -4.77 18.44 -28.35
CA PRO A 242 -4.60 19.85 -28.06
C PRO A 242 -3.53 20.41 -29.01
N ASN A 243 -3.85 21.53 -29.66
CA ASN A 243 -2.98 22.19 -30.62
C ASN A 243 -1.68 22.60 -29.92
N LYS A 244 -0.54 22.04 -30.35
CA LYS A 244 0.77 22.29 -29.75
C LYS A 244 1.48 23.53 -30.34
N ASN A 245 0.70 24.49 -30.83
CA ASN A 245 1.19 25.70 -31.50
C ASN A 245 0.59 26.93 -30.82
N GLN A 246 1.24 27.43 -29.77
CA GLN A 246 1.13 28.79 -29.21
C GLN A 246 1.98 28.88 -27.94
N GLU A 247 3.30 28.71 -28.06
CA GLU A 247 4.28 29.03 -27.02
C GLU A 247 5.69 29.13 -27.65
N GLU A 248 5.79 29.83 -28.78
CA GLU A 248 7.02 30.42 -29.28
C GLU A 248 6.59 31.76 -29.91
N ASP A 249 6.60 32.82 -29.10
CA ASP A 249 6.75 34.23 -29.48
C ASP A 249 7.19 35.02 -28.23
#